data_AF-A0A1A8Q212-F1
#
_entry.id   AF-A0A1A8Q212-F1
#
_cell.length_a   1.000
_cell.length_b   1.000
_cell.length_c   1.000
_cell.angle_alpha   90.00
_cell.angle_beta   90.00
_cell.angle_gamma   90.00
#
_symmetry.space_group_name_H-M   'P 1'
#
loop_
_entity.id
_entity.type
_entity.pdbx_description
1 polymer ?
#
loop_
_entity_poly.entity_id
_entity_poly.type
_entity_poly.pdbx_seq_one_letter_code
_entity_poly.pdbx_strand_id
1 'polypeptide(L)' 'MPLHPPSLSVLILLVAVAAVVSVSMTTTLQSFRGCAVRDFSFVAFKPGCRRLHITTEACWGRCHTW' A
#
# COMPACT_ATOMS: atom_id res chain seq x y z
N MET A 1 9.02 19.14 33.65
CA MET A 1 8.08 18.01 33.85
C MET A 1 8.80 16.73 33.45
N PRO A 2 9.13 15.83 34.39
CA PRO A 2 9.88 14.61 34.05
C PRO A 2 8.96 13.65 33.28
N LEU A 3 9.23 13.47 31.99
CA LEU A 3 8.62 12.41 31.19
C LEU A 3 9.19 11.08 31.68
N HIS A 4 8.37 10.30 32.40
CA HIS A 4 8.73 8.93 32.75
C HIS A 4 8.78 8.09 31.47
N PRO A 5 9.83 7.27 31.27
CA PRO A 5 9.87 6.38 30.13
C PRO A 5 8.71 5.37 30.22
N PRO A 6 8.07 5.02 29.10
CA PRO A 6 7.02 4.02 29.10
C PRO A 6 7.58 2.69 29.60
N SER A 7 6.82 2.01 30.47
CA SER A 7 7.17 0.66 30.93
C SER A 7 7.33 -0.28 29.73
N LEU A 8 8.23 -1.25 29.84
CA LEU A 8 8.46 -2.28 28.82
C LEU A 8 7.16 -2.97 28.38
N SER A 9 6.22 -3.19 29.31
CA SER A 9 4.90 -3.77 29.00
C SER A 9 4.07 -2.89 28.07
N VAL A 10 4.13 -1.57 28.24
CA VAL A 10 3.45 -0.60 27.36
C VAL A 10 4.07 -0.63 25.98
N LEU A 11 5.40 -0.71 25.90
CA LEU A 11 6.11 -0.81 24.61
C LEU A 11 5.74 -2.10 23.86
N ILE A 12 5.71 -3.24 24.56
CA ILE A 12 5.30 -4.53 23.97
C ILE A 12 3.86 -4.46 23.46
N LEU A 13 2.95 -3.88 24.25
CA LEU A 13 1.55 -3.72 23.85
C LEU A 13 1.42 -2.86 22.58
N LEU A 14 2.15 -1.75 22.49
CA LEU A 14 2.16 -0.87 21.31
C LEU A 14 2.64 -1.61 20.06
N VAL A 15 3.72 -2.39 20.17
CA VAL A 15 4.26 -3.18 19.06
C VAL A 15 3.26 -4.25 18.62
N ALA A 16 2.63 -4.95 19.57
CA ALA A 16 1.62 -5.96 19.26
C ALA A 16 0.41 -5.36 18.53
N VAL A 17 -0.09 -4.20 18.98
CA VAL A 17 -1.20 -3.49 18.33
C VAL A 17 -0.81 -3.05 16.92
N ALA A 18 0.37 -2.45 16.74
CA ALA A 18 0.86 -2.04 15.43
C ALA A 18 1.02 -3.22 14.45
N ALA A 19 1.50 -4.37 14.94
CA ALA A 19 1.61 -5.59 14.14
C ALA A 19 0.22 -6.11 13.69
N VAL A 20 -0.76 -6.15 14.60
CA VAL A 20 -2.13 -6.59 14.26
C VAL A 20 -2.77 -5.66 13.23
N VAL A 21 -2.61 -4.35 13.38
CA VAL A 21 -3.17 -3.37 12.42
C VAL A 21 -2.54 -3.53 11.04
N SER A 22 -1.22 -3.64 10.95
CA SER A 22 -0.51 -3.79 9.67
C SER A 22 -0.87 -5.10 8.95
N VAL A 23 -0.99 -6.21 9.67
CA VAL A 23 -1.48 -7.49 9.11
C VAL A 23 -2.94 -7.38 8.66
N SER A 24 -3.80 -6.72 9.42
CA SER A 24 -5.21 -6.53 9.06
C SER A 24 -5.37 -5.67 7.79
N MET A 25 -4.60 -4.59 7.66
CA MET A 25 -4.61 -3.75 6.46
C MET A 25 -4.12 -4.50 5.22
N THR A 26 -3.01 -5.23 5.34
CA THR A 26 -2.45 -5.99 4.21
C THR A 26 -3.39 -7.11 3.74
N THR A 27 -4.08 -7.79 4.65
CA THR A 27 -5.06 -8.82 4.28
C THR A 27 -6.29 -8.24 3.56
N THR A 28 -6.83 -7.10 4.00
CA THR A 28 -7.94 -6.44 3.28
C THR A 28 -7.57 -6.02 1.86
N LEU A 29 -6.32 -5.57 1.66
CA LEU A 29 -5.83 -5.21 0.34
C LEU A 29 -5.69 -6.44 -0.59
N GLN A 30 -5.32 -7.59 -0.05
CA GLN A 30 -5.24 -8.85 -0.80
C GLN A 30 -6.62 -9.43 -1.12
N SER A 31 -7.60 -9.28 -0.23
CA SER A 31 -8.96 -9.78 -0.44
C SER A 31 -9.85 -8.84 -1.26
N PHE A 32 -9.45 -7.57 -1.42
CA PHE A 32 -10.21 -6.60 -2.19
C PHE A 32 -10.44 -7.10 -3.62
N ARG A 33 -11.73 -7.25 -3.96
CA ARG A 33 -12.22 -7.51 -5.31
C ARG A 33 -13.00 -6.28 -5.76
N GLY A 34 -12.62 -5.76 -6.92
CA GLY A 34 -13.11 -4.51 -7.48
C GLY A 34 -12.15 -4.02 -8.54
N CYS A 35 -12.68 -3.48 -9.63
CA CYS A 35 -11.95 -2.91 -10.75
C CYS A 35 -12.36 -1.44 -10.91
N ALA A 36 -11.40 -0.51 -10.91
CA ALA A 36 -11.64 0.94 -10.95
C ALA A 36 -10.56 1.69 -11.74
N VAL A 37 -10.87 2.89 -12.22
CA VAL A 37 -9.91 3.80 -12.87
C VAL A 37 -9.03 4.47 -11.81
N ARG A 38 -7.72 4.52 -12.05
CA ARG A 38 -6.72 5.20 -11.20
C ARG A 38 -5.64 5.82 -12.08
N ASP A 39 -5.00 6.87 -11.58
CA ASP A 39 -3.80 7.43 -12.20
C ASP A 39 -2.59 6.51 -11.96
N PHE A 40 -1.86 6.23 -13.04
CA PHE A 40 -0.63 5.46 -12.99
C PHE A 40 0.49 6.16 -13.74
N SER A 41 1.70 6.02 -13.20
CA SER A 41 2.93 6.49 -13.82
C SER A 41 3.67 5.33 -14.46
N PHE A 42 3.89 5.40 -15.77
CA PHE A 42 4.60 4.39 -16.55
C PHE A 42 5.86 5.00 -17.18
N VAL A 43 6.87 4.15 -17.41
CA VAL A 43 8.00 4.52 -18.26
C VAL A 43 7.69 4.07 -19.69
N ALA A 44 7.34 5.03 -20.55
CA ALA A 44 7.17 4.80 -21.97
C ALA A 44 8.54 4.69 -22.65
N PHE A 45 8.70 3.65 -23.46
CA PHE A 45 9.92 3.39 -24.22
C PHE A 45 9.60 3.18 -25.69
N LYS A 46 10.33 3.90 -26.54
CA LYS A 46 10.35 3.72 -27.99
C LYS A 46 11.81 3.63 -28.44
N PRO A 47 12.21 2.59 -29.19
CA PRO A 47 13.57 2.47 -29.71
C PRO A 47 13.99 3.72 -30.48
N GLY A 48 15.21 4.20 -30.26
CA GLY A 48 15.73 5.44 -30.85
C GLY A 48 15.23 6.73 -30.17
N CYS A 49 14.43 6.64 -29.12
CA CYS A 49 13.95 7.80 -28.35
C CYS A 49 14.39 7.72 -26.88
N ARG A 50 14.41 8.87 -26.19
CA ARG A 50 14.60 8.92 -24.75
C ARG A 50 13.37 8.34 -24.04
N ARG A 51 13.59 7.59 -22.96
CA ARG A 51 12.51 7.13 -22.05
C ARG A 51 11.76 8.32 -21.47
N LEU A 52 10.44 8.19 -21.34
CA LEU A 52 9.57 9.24 -20.82
C LEU A 52 8.70 8.68 -19.70
N HIS A 53 8.60 9.39 -18.57
CA HIS A 53 7.59 9.12 -17.56
C HIS A 53 6.26 9.72 -18.01
N ILE A 54 5.21 8.90 -18.11
CA ILE A 54 3.86 9.31 -18.48
C ILE A 54 2.93 9.00 -17.32
N THR A 55 2.13 9.99 -16.92
CA THR A 55 1.00 9.80 -16.00
C THR A 55 -0.28 9.73 -16.82
N THR A 56 -1.05 8.67 -16.65
CA THR A 56 -2.33 8.50 -17.34
C THR A 56 -3.28 7.66 -16.50
N GLU A 57 -4.57 7.80 -16.74
CA GLU A 57 -5.58 6.93 -16.17
C GLU A 57 -5.47 5.51 -16.76
N ALA A 58 -5.57 4.50 -15.89
CA ALA A 58 -5.68 3.10 -16.28
C ALA A 58 -6.59 2.32 -15.32
N CYS A 59 -7.16 1.22 -15.80
CA CYS A 59 -7.96 0.32 -14.98
C CYS A 59 -7.06 -0.53 -14.08
N TRP A 60 -7.41 -0.62 -12.79
CA TRP A 60 -6.73 -1.48 -11.82
C TRP A 60 -7.74 -2.22 -10.95
N GLY A 61 -7.47 -3.50 -10.69
CA GLY A 61 -8.33 -4.29 -9.83
C GLY A 61 -8.13 -5.79 -9.89
N ARG A 62 -8.87 -6.48 -9.02
CA ARG A 62 -9.07 -7.93 -9.06
C ARG A 62 -10.54 -8.19 -9.31
N CYS A 63 -10.85 -8.85 -10.42
CA CYS A 63 -12.21 -9.17 -10.85
C CYS A 63 -12.50 -10.68 -10.63
N HIS A 64 -13.76 -11.05 -10.48
CA HIS A 64 -14.15 -12.47 -10.39
C HIS A 64 -13.88 -13.18 -11.73
N THR A 65 -13.35 -14.40 -11.67
CA THR A 65 -13.05 -15.21 -12.86
C THR A 65 -13.98 -16.40 -13.04
N TRP A 66 -14.85 -16.68 -12.06
CA TRP A 66 -15.91 -17.69 -12.10
C TRP A 66 -17.10 -17.25 -11.26
#